data_AF-A0A183CSB1-F1
#
_entry.id   AF-A0A183CSB1-F1
#
_cell.length_a   1.000
_cell.length_b   1.000
_cell.length_c   1.000
_cell.angle_alpha   90.00
_cell.angle_beta   90.00
_cell.angle_gamma   90.00
#
_symmetry.space_group_name_H-M   'P 1'
#
loop_
_entity.id
_entity.type
_entity.pdbx_description
1 polymer ?
#
loop_
_entity_poly.entity_id
_entity_poly.type
_entity_poly.pdbx_seq_one_letter_code
_entity_poly.pdbx_strand_id
1 'polypeptide(L)'
;AMASLARPNNCESLAVDARQELDLRIGCAFTRFQNKYFQSKYRELNRNIISFGPCQTPTLAFCVERHDEIVDFKPQPYWLLQAEVELPGSGGGGMCRTLKLEWCRERQLNRGVAQTFLNKVKKCTEATVSDVSSKEHRKEKPDALNTVELLRVCSSSLGLSPSQTMAVAEHLYTRGYIR
;
A
#
# COMPACT_ATOMS: atom_id res chain seq x y z
N ALA A 1 -19.73 32.62 6.53
CA ALA A 1 -19.33 32.81 7.95
C ALA A 1 -20.04 34.01 8.59
N MET A 2 -19.85 35.24 8.10
CA MET A 2 -20.39 36.46 8.77
C MET A 2 -21.92 36.51 8.95
N ALA A 3 -22.69 35.89 8.05
CA ALA A 3 -24.16 35.81 8.16
C ALA A 3 -24.66 34.76 9.18
N SER A 4 -23.79 33.88 9.67
CA SER A 4 -24.13 32.71 10.47
C SER A 4 -23.07 32.51 11.57
N LEU A 5 -23.00 33.46 12.50
CA LEU A 5 -22.04 33.39 13.61
C LEU A 5 -22.43 32.25 14.56
N ALA A 6 -21.45 31.41 14.88
CA ALA A 6 -21.59 30.32 15.84
C ALA A 6 -20.76 30.60 17.10
N ARG A 7 -21.10 29.92 18.21
CA ARG A 7 -20.26 29.95 19.41
C ARG A 7 -19.11 28.95 19.27
N PRO A 8 -17.93 29.23 19.85
CA PRO A 8 -16.85 28.26 19.93
C PRO A 8 -17.30 26.96 20.59
N ASN A 9 -16.85 25.83 20.05
CA ASN A 9 -17.18 24.51 20.59
C ASN A 9 -16.21 24.13 21.72
N ASN A 10 -16.64 24.28 22.98
CA ASN A 10 -15.82 23.95 24.14
C ASN A 10 -15.46 22.45 24.23
N CYS A 11 -16.32 21.55 23.72
CA CYS A 11 -16.05 20.11 23.78
C CYS A 11 -14.84 19.73 22.89
N GLU A 12 -14.70 20.36 21.73
CA GLU A 12 -13.55 20.16 20.85
C GLU A 12 -12.26 20.70 21.47
N SER A 13 -12.32 21.87 22.11
CA SER A 13 -11.17 22.42 22.84
C SER A 13 -10.69 21.48 23.95
N LEU A 14 -11.61 21.01 24.79
CA LEU A 14 -11.29 20.09 25.89
C LEU A 14 -10.72 18.76 25.38
N ALA A 15 -11.18 18.27 24.22
CA ALA A 15 -10.62 17.07 23.60
C ALA A 15 -9.16 17.28 23.15
N VAL A 16 -8.83 18.46 22.61
CA VAL A 16 -7.45 18.81 22.24
C VAL A 16 -6.56 18.91 23.48
N ASP A 17 -7.04 19.55 24.55
CA ASP A 17 -6.30 19.68 25.80
C ASP A 17 -6.02 18.31 26.44
N ALA A 18 -7.03 17.44 26.48
CA ALA A 18 -6.89 16.07 26.97
C ALA A 18 -5.83 15.29 26.18
N ARG A 19 -5.82 15.40 24.85
CA ARG A 19 -4.81 14.75 24.01
C ARG A 19 -3.41 15.26 24.29
N GLN A 20 -3.23 16.59 24.39
CA GLN A 20 -1.92 17.19 24.70
C GLN A 20 -1.38 16.70 26.06
N GLU A 21 -2.25 16.64 27.06
CA GLU A 21 -1.89 16.17 28.40
C GLU A 21 -1.50 14.69 28.41
N LEU A 22 -2.27 13.83 27.74
CA LEU A 22 -1.97 12.40 27.61
C LEU A 22 -0.65 12.16 26.90
N ASP A 23 -0.44 12.79 25.74
CA ASP A 23 0.78 12.65 24.94
C ASP A 23 2.00 13.10 25.75
N LEU A 24 1.90 14.22 26.47
CA LEU A 24 2.99 14.76 27.29
C LEU A 24 3.32 13.85 28.48
N ARG A 25 2.32 13.46 29.27
CA ARG A 25 2.51 12.66 30.49
C ARG A 25 3.07 11.28 30.16
N ILE A 26 2.44 10.57 29.22
CA ILE A 26 2.86 9.22 28.81
C ILE A 26 4.21 9.31 28.10
N GLY A 27 4.35 10.20 27.12
CA GLY A 27 5.58 10.33 26.33
C GLY A 27 6.79 10.65 27.20
N CYS A 28 6.69 11.64 28.10
CA CYS A 28 7.79 12.02 28.98
C CYS A 28 8.13 10.94 30.01
N ALA A 29 7.14 10.27 30.60
CA ALA A 29 7.36 9.25 31.61
C ALA A 29 8.19 8.08 31.04
N PHE A 30 7.72 7.50 29.92
CA PHE A 30 8.39 6.35 29.29
C PHE A 30 9.73 6.74 28.64
N THR A 31 9.81 7.90 27.98
CA THR A 31 11.06 8.40 27.39
C THR A 31 12.12 8.60 28.45
N ARG A 32 11.83 9.32 29.54
CA ARG A 32 12.80 9.58 30.61
C ARG A 32 13.23 8.30 31.34
N PHE A 33 12.28 7.39 31.60
CA PHE A 33 12.56 6.10 32.21
C PHE A 33 13.56 5.28 31.37
N GLN A 34 13.27 5.09 30.08
CA GLN A 34 14.11 4.30 29.17
C GLN A 34 15.50 4.90 29.04
N ASN A 35 15.60 6.22 28.79
CA ASN A 35 16.91 6.85 28.67
C ASN A 35 17.73 6.68 29.95
N LYS A 36 17.18 6.99 31.13
CA LYS A 36 17.92 6.82 32.40
C LYS A 36 18.32 5.36 32.66
N TYR A 37 17.47 4.40 32.29
CA TYR A 37 17.73 2.97 32.47
C TYR A 37 18.82 2.44 31.53
N PHE A 38 18.84 2.87 30.27
CA PHE A 38 19.76 2.35 29.25
C PHE A 38 21.07 3.15 29.12
N GLN A 39 21.10 4.41 29.55
CA GLN A 39 22.28 5.28 29.49
C GLN A 39 23.50 4.68 30.22
N SER A 40 23.28 4.01 31.36
CA SER A 40 24.37 3.36 32.11
C SER A 40 24.79 2.01 31.53
N LYS A 41 23.96 1.38 30.70
CA LYS A 41 24.19 0.02 30.17
C LYS A 41 24.91 0.02 28.83
N TYR A 42 24.62 0.98 27.97
CA TYR A 42 25.13 0.99 26.59
C TYR A 42 25.81 2.33 26.29
N ARG A 43 27.16 2.31 26.27
CA ARG A 43 27.97 3.53 26.11
C ARG A 43 27.76 4.23 24.77
N GLU A 44 27.38 3.48 23.73
CA GLU A 44 27.06 3.98 22.38
C GLU A 44 25.68 4.68 22.32
N LEU A 45 24.77 4.33 23.21
CA LEU A 45 23.43 4.92 23.29
C LEU A 45 23.43 6.30 23.93
N ASN A 46 24.53 6.70 24.58
CA ASN A 46 24.66 8.01 25.24
C ASN A 46 24.47 9.22 24.30
N ARG A 47 24.59 9.02 22.98
CA ARG A 47 24.39 10.06 21.97
C ARG A 47 22.95 10.14 21.44
N ASN A 48 22.14 9.11 21.67
CA ASN A 48 20.82 8.96 21.05
C ASN A 48 19.72 8.89 22.11
N ILE A 49 18.65 9.65 21.91
CA ILE A 49 17.48 9.64 22.80
C ILE A 49 16.54 8.52 22.35
N ILE A 50 16.22 7.61 23.26
CA ILE A 50 15.11 6.66 23.05
C ILE A 50 13.80 7.37 23.37
N SER A 51 12.99 7.66 22.37
CA SER A 51 11.68 8.29 22.55
C SER A 51 10.56 7.26 22.55
N PHE A 52 9.54 7.51 23.36
CA PHE A 52 8.27 6.78 23.34
C PHE A 52 7.13 7.77 23.16
N GLY A 53 6.17 7.41 22.32
CA GLY A 53 4.95 8.19 22.13
C GLY A 53 3.77 7.25 21.88
N PRO A 54 2.60 7.51 22.49
CA PRO A 54 1.45 6.60 22.42
C PRO A 54 0.96 6.36 20.98
N CYS A 55 1.17 7.30 20.06
CA CYS A 55 0.86 7.14 18.63
C CYS A 55 2.10 6.80 17.77
N GLN A 56 3.27 7.36 18.12
CA GLN A 56 4.52 7.11 17.37
C GLN A 56 4.96 5.65 17.44
N THR A 57 4.87 5.03 18.62
CA THR A 57 5.29 3.63 18.83
C THR A 57 4.47 2.63 18.03
N PRO A 58 3.12 2.63 18.05
CA PRO A 58 2.35 1.74 17.18
C PRO A 58 2.52 2.06 15.69
N THR A 59 2.75 3.33 15.32
CA THR A 59 3.05 3.68 13.93
C THR A 59 4.36 3.01 13.45
N LEU A 60 5.40 3.03 14.29
CA LEU A 60 6.65 2.33 13.99
C LEU A 60 6.47 0.81 13.98
N ALA A 61 5.59 0.27 14.84
CA ALA A 61 5.30 -1.16 14.89
C ALA A 61 4.83 -1.69 13.53
N PHE A 62 3.97 -0.98 12.80
CA PHE A 62 3.57 -1.40 11.44
C PHE A 62 4.76 -1.55 10.48
N CYS A 63 5.78 -0.68 10.59
CA CYS A 63 6.98 -0.79 9.77
C CYS A 63 7.84 -1.98 10.17
N VAL A 64 7.97 -2.24 11.47
CA VAL A 64 8.75 -3.35 12.02
C VAL A 64 8.07 -4.68 11.71
N GLU A 65 6.77 -4.80 11.92
CA GLU A 65 5.99 -5.99 11.57
C GLU A 65 6.17 -6.35 10.09
N ARG A 66 6.05 -5.35 9.20
CA ARG A 66 6.27 -5.57 7.76
C ARG A 66 7.71 -5.98 7.45
N HIS A 67 8.69 -5.47 8.18
CA HIS A 67 10.08 -5.87 8.04
C HIS A 67 10.29 -7.32 8.46
N ASP A 68 9.76 -7.71 9.61
CA ASP A 68 9.85 -9.08 10.13
C ASP A 68 9.18 -10.07 9.17
N GLU A 69 8.01 -9.73 8.62
CA GLU A 69 7.36 -10.53 7.57
C GLU A 69 8.25 -10.75 6.33
N ILE A 70 9.02 -9.73 5.93
CA ILE A 70 9.93 -9.82 4.78
C ILE A 70 11.15 -10.69 5.12
N VAL A 71 11.70 -10.55 6.32
CA VAL A 71 12.86 -11.32 6.80
C VAL A 71 12.49 -12.80 6.98
N ASP A 72 11.32 -13.08 7.54
CA ASP A 72 10.82 -14.44 7.80
C ASP A 72 10.20 -15.09 6.56
N PHE A 73 10.01 -14.35 5.47
CA PHE A 73 9.46 -14.87 4.23
C PHE A 73 10.38 -15.95 3.65
N LYS A 74 9.84 -17.16 3.50
CA LYS A 74 10.51 -18.28 2.82
C LYS A 74 9.91 -18.45 1.41
N PRO A 75 10.60 -18.03 0.34
CA PRO A 75 10.10 -18.16 -1.01
C PRO A 75 9.83 -19.62 -1.36
N GLN A 76 8.64 -19.89 -1.90
CA GLN A 76 8.27 -21.23 -2.36
C GLN A 76 8.23 -21.26 -3.90
N PRO A 77 8.90 -22.24 -4.54
CA PRO A 77 8.82 -22.39 -5.98
C PRO A 77 7.40 -22.77 -6.40
N TYR A 78 6.94 -22.15 -7.47
CA TYR A 78 5.68 -22.50 -8.12
C TYR A 78 5.88 -22.55 -9.63
N TRP A 79 4.98 -23.27 -10.30
CA TRP A 79 5.01 -23.48 -11.74
C TRP A 79 3.73 -22.94 -12.36
N LEU A 80 3.91 -22.12 -13.40
CA LEU A 80 2.84 -21.64 -14.28
C LEU A 80 2.95 -22.36 -15.61
N LEU A 81 1.80 -22.73 -16.18
CA LEU A 81 1.73 -23.24 -17.53
C LEU A 81 1.25 -22.11 -18.43
N GLN A 82 2.05 -21.74 -19.44
CA GLN A 82 1.68 -20.74 -20.43
C GLN A 82 1.77 -21.41 -21.80
N ALA A 83 0.76 -21.16 -22.65
CA ALA A 83 0.74 -21.60 -24.03
C ALA A 83 0.58 -20.39 -24.93
N GLU A 84 1.19 -20.43 -26.10
CA GLU A 84 1.09 -19.38 -27.10
C GLU A 84 0.48 -19.96 -28.38
N VAL A 85 -0.52 -19.28 -28.93
CA VAL A 85 -1.20 -19.70 -30.17
C VAL A 85 -0.99 -18.64 -31.23
N GLU A 86 -0.50 -19.04 -32.39
CA GLU A 86 -0.39 -18.17 -33.55
C GLU A 86 -1.69 -18.18 -34.34
N LEU A 87 -2.28 -17.00 -34.51
CA LEU A 87 -3.50 -16.80 -35.29
C LEU A 87 -3.12 -16.19 -36.65
N PRO A 88 -3.68 -16.71 -37.76
CA PRO A 88 -3.49 -16.10 -39.08
C PRO A 88 -4.08 -14.69 -39.08
N GLY A 89 -3.33 -13.71 -39.61
CA GLY A 89 -3.71 -12.31 -39.62
C GLY A 89 -4.99 -12.07 -40.43
N SER A 90 -6.01 -11.46 -39.81
CA SER A 90 -7.33 -11.16 -40.42
C SER A 90 -7.35 -9.90 -41.31
N GLY A 91 -6.23 -9.48 -41.89
CA GLY A 91 -6.17 -8.29 -42.75
C GLY A 91 -4.99 -8.36 -43.71
N GLY A 92 -5.13 -7.79 -44.91
CA GLY A 92 -4.23 -7.95 -46.09
C GLY A 92 -2.76 -7.51 -45.97
N GLY A 93 -2.19 -7.44 -44.77
CA GLY A 93 -0.75 -7.42 -44.52
C GLY A 93 -0.42 -8.56 -43.54
N GLY A 94 0.25 -9.60 -44.03
CA GLY A 94 0.46 -10.90 -43.36
C GLY A 94 1.25 -10.90 -42.05
N MET A 95 0.73 -10.25 -41.02
CA MET A 95 1.32 -10.24 -39.68
C MET A 95 0.57 -11.25 -38.79
N CYS A 96 1.24 -12.36 -38.44
CA CYS A 96 0.73 -13.34 -37.48
C CYS A 96 0.54 -12.69 -36.10
N ARG A 97 -0.59 -12.97 -35.44
CA ARG A 97 -0.84 -12.52 -34.06
C ARG A 97 -0.61 -13.69 -33.11
N THR A 98 0.30 -13.52 -32.15
CA THR A 98 0.52 -14.48 -31.07
C THR A 98 -0.36 -14.14 -29.88
N LEU A 99 -1.20 -15.09 -29.45
CA LEU A 99 -2.07 -14.96 -28.29
C LEU A 99 -1.53 -15.80 -27.15
N LYS A 100 -1.27 -15.17 -26.00
CA LYS A 100 -0.83 -15.84 -24.78
C LYS A 100 -2.04 -16.35 -24.02
N LEU A 101 -2.11 -17.66 -23.81
CA LEU A 101 -3.13 -18.33 -23.02
C LEU A 101 -2.65 -18.46 -21.57
N GLU A 102 -3.53 -18.05 -20.66
CA GLU A 102 -3.35 -18.27 -19.23
C GLU A 102 -4.01 -19.58 -18.81
N TRP A 103 -3.35 -20.31 -17.92
CA TRP A 103 -3.88 -21.57 -17.43
C TRP A 103 -5.00 -21.36 -16.41
N CYS A 104 -6.17 -21.99 -16.64
CA CYS A 104 -7.32 -21.87 -15.75
C CYS A 104 -7.08 -22.31 -14.30
N ARG A 105 -6.03 -23.10 -14.02
CA ARG A 105 -5.67 -23.55 -12.66
C ARG A 105 -4.65 -22.64 -11.97
N GLU A 106 -4.40 -21.45 -12.54
CA GLU A 106 -3.42 -20.47 -12.07
C GLU A 106 -2.02 -21.10 -11.90
N ARG A 107 -1.59 -21.35 -10.66
CA ARG A 107 -0.26 -21.82 -10.27
C ARG A 107 -0.29 -23.19 -9.60
N GLN A 108 0.75 -23.99 -9.81
CA GLN A 108 0.98 -25.25 -9.10
C GLN A 108 2.21 -25.17 -8.21
N LEU A 109 2.11 -25.69 -6.99
CA LEU A 109 3.21 -25.76 -6.02
C LEU A 109 3.99 -27.08 -6.09
N ASN A 110 3.55 -28.04 -6.91
CA ASN A 110 4.22 -29.32 -7.05
C ASN A 110 4.75 -29.50 -8.47
N ARG A 111 6.07 -29.67 -8.57
CA ARG A 111 6.78 -29.88 -9.84
C ARG A 111 6.28 -31.09 -10.62
N GLY A 112 6.03 -32.22 -9.95
CA GLY A 112 5.65 -33.48 -10.62
C GLY A 112 4.27 -33.37 -11.28
N VAL A 113 3.34 -32.69 -10.60
CA VAL A 113 2.02 -32.39 -11.14
C VAL A 113 2.12 -31.42 -12.33
N ALA A 114 2.88 -30.32 -12.18
CA ALA A 114 3.10 -29.36 -13.25
C ALA A 114 3.73 -30.00 -14.50
N GLN A 115 4.72 -30.87 -14.31
CA GLN A 115 5.38 -31.60 -15.40
C GLN A 115 4.42 -32.54 -16.12
N THR A 116 3.51 -33.19 -15.39
CA THR A 116 2.50 -34.07 -15.98
C THR A 116 1.55 -33.29 -16.88
N PHE A 117 1.12 -32.09 -16.47
CA PHE A 117 0.32 -31.20 -17.32
C PHE A 117 1.09 -30.68 -18.51
N LEU A 118 2.34 -30.26 -18.32
CA LEU A 118 3.21 -29.81 -19.41
C LEU A 118 3.39 -30.91 -20.46
N ASN A 119 3.64 -32.16 -20.05
CA ASN A 119 3.81 -33.28 -20.97
C ASN A 119 2.54 -33.64 -21.74
N LYS A 120 1.35 -33.37 -21.16
CA LYS A 120 0.07 -33.52 -21.86
C LYS A 120 -0.13 -32.42 -22.88
N VAL A 121 0.07 -31.15 -22.49
CA VAL A 121 -0.15 -29.98 -23.37
C VAL A 121 0.88 -29.91 -24.49
N LYS A 122 2.15 -30.26 -24.25
CA LYS A 122 3.20 -30.30 -25.29
C LYS A 122 2.89 -31.22 -26.47
N LYS A 123 2.04 -32.23 -26.26
CA LYS A 123 1.64 -33.16 -27.33
C LYS A 123 0.49 -32.61 -28.18
N CYS A 124 -0.17 -31.55 -27.73
CA CYS A 124 -1.27 -30.93 -28.44
C CYS A 124 -0.73 -29.83 -29.36
N THR A 125 -1.02 -29.94 -30.66
CA THR A 125 -0.65 -28.95 -31.69
C THR A 125 -1.79 -27.98 -32.00
N GLU A 126 -3.00 -28.29 -31.56
CA GLU A 126 -4.22 -27.53 -31.85
C GLU A 126 -4.89 -27.12 -30.54
N ALA A 127 -5.44 -25.91 -30.53
CA ALA A 127 -6.22 -25.38 -29.42
C ALA A 127 -7.65 -25.10 -29.90
N THR A 128 -8.64 -25.72 -29.27
CA THR A 128 -10.06 -25.51 -29.60
C THR A 128 -10.66 -24.46 -28.67
N VAL A 129 -11.37 -23.50 -29.25
CA VAL A 129 -12.14 -22.51 -28.48
C VAL A 129 -13.34 -23.21 -27.86
N SER A 130 -13.38 -23.30 -26.53
CA SER A 130 -14.49 -23.93 -25.80
C SER A 130 -15.66 -23.00 -25.53
N ASP A 131 -15.36 -21.72 -25.22
CA ASP A 131 -16.35 -20.71 -24.87
C ASP A 131 -15.82 -19.32 -25.23
N VAL A 132 -16.72 -18.43 -25.65
CA VAL A 132 -16.41 -17.02 -25.90
C VAL A 132 -17.42 -16.19 -25.14
N SER A 133 -16.98 -15.57 -24.05
CA SER A 133 -17.79 -14.62 -23.29
C SER A 133 -17.26 -13.21 -23.46
N SER A 134 -18.17 -12.28 -23.73
CA SER A 134 -17.89 -10.85 -23.75
C SER A 134 -18.80 -10.18 -22.73
N LYS A 135 -18.19 -9.48 -21.78
CA LYS A 135 -18.91 -8.75 -20.74
C LYS A 135 -18.51 -7.29 -20.83
N GLU A 136 -19.51 -6.41 -20.83
CA GLU A 136 -19.27 -4.98 -20.73
C GLU A 136 -18.79 -4.67 -19.31
N HIS A 137 -17.54 -4.20 -19.19
CA HIS A 137 -16.97 -3.74 -17.93
C HIS A 137 -16.89 -2.22 -17.94
N ARG A 138 -17.50 -1.60 -16.93
CA ARG A 138 -17.37 -0.16 -16.69
C ARG A 138 -16.41 0.07 -15.52
N LYS A 139 -15.38 0.88 -15.75
CA LYS A 139 -14.53 1.40 -14.67
C LYS A 139 -15.20 2.65 -14.09
N GLU A 140 -15.61 2.57 -12.84
CA GLU A 140 -16.22 3.71 -12.14
C GLU A 140 -15.22 4.86 -11.97
N LYS A 141 -15.75 6.07 -11.91
CA LYS A 141 -14.97 7.28 -11.60
C LYS A 141 -14.53 7.24 -10.13
N PRO A 142 -13.42 7.90 -9.76
CA PRO A 142 -13.01 7.96 -8.36
C PRO A 142 -14.03 8.70 -7.50
N ASP A 143 -14.02 8.39 -6.21
CA ASP A 143 -14.79 9.09 -5.20
C ASP A 143 -14.28 10.53 -4.98
N ALA A 144 -15.03 11.29 -4.20
CA ALA A 144 -14.61 12.64 -3.83
C ALA A 144 -13.33 12.58 -3.00
N LEU A 145 -12.33 13.37 -3.42
CA LEU A 145 -11.00 13.37 -2.81
C LEU A 145 -11.09 13.74 -1.33
N ASN A 146 -10.63 12.83 -0.47
CA ASN A 146 -10.47 13.06 0.97
C ASN A 146 -8.99 13.23 1.34
N THR A 147 -8.71 13.63 2.59
CA THR A 147 -7.34 13.87 3.07
C THR A 147 -6.47 12.62 3.00
N VAL A 148 -7.02 11.43 3.27
CA VAL A 148 -6.25 10.17 3.24
C VAL A 148 -5.83 9.82 1.82
N GLU A 149 -6.74 9.94 0.86
CA GLU A 149 -6.47 9.72 -0.56
C GLU A 149 -5.52 10.76 -1.13
N LEU A 150 -5.67 12.03 -0.76
CA LEU A 150 -4.73 13.09 -1.13
C LEU A 150 -3.31 12.71 -0.70
N LEU A 151 -3.11 12.36 0.57
CA LEU A 151 -1.79 11.98 1.09
C LEU A 151 -1.23 10.73 0.40
N ARG A 152 -2.08 9.74 0.14
CA ARG A 152 -1.69 8.49 -0.56
C ARG A 152 -1.26 8.76 -1.99
N VAL A 153 -2.03 9.53 -2.75
CA VAL A 153 -1.76 9.85 -4.16
C VAL A 153 -0.56 10.77 -4.27
N CYS A 154 -0.44 11.80 -3.43
CA CYS A 154 0.74 12.67 -3.44
C CYS A 154 2.02 11.92 -3.08
N SER A 155 1.96 10.98 -2.14
CA SER A 155 3.12 10.14 -1.82
C SER A 155 3.47 9.18 -2.97
N SER A 156 2.49 8.46 -3.52
CA SER A 156 2.73 7.44 -4.56
C SER A 156 3.01 8.01 -5.94
N SER A 157 2.40 9.14 -6.30
CA SER A 157 2.46 9.70 -7.66
C SER A 157 3.34 10.95 -7.76
N LEU A 158 3.44 11.75 -6.69
CA LEU A 158 4.23 12.99 -6.69
C LEU A 158 5.50 12.91 -5.83
N GLY A 159 5.70 11.81 -5.08
CA GLY A 159 6.86 11.63 -4.21
C GLY A 159 6.93 12.59 -3.02
N LEU A 160 5.81 13.25 -2.68
CA LEU A 160 5.74 14.19 -1.55
C LEU A 160 5.51 13.44 -0.25
N SER A 161 6.21 13.84 0.82
CA SER A 161 5.91 13.30 2.15
C SER A 161 4.52 13.75 2.63
N PRO A 162 3.89 13.04 3.58
CA PRO A 162 2.62 13.48 4.15
C PRO A 162 2.69 14.89 4.77
N SER A 163 3.80 15.23 5.42
CA SER A 163 4.00 16.56 6.03
C SER A 163 4.12 17.67 4.98
N GLN A 164 4.87 17.42 3.90
CA GLN A 164 4.99 18.37 2.79
C GLN A 164 3.65 18.56 2.07
N THR A 165 2.92 17.46 1.85
CA THR A 165 1.61 17.50 1.18
C THR A 165 0.62 18.34 1.97
N MET A 166 0.53 18.15 3.30
CA MET A 166 -0.34 18.97 4.15
C MET A 166 0.07 20.44 4.15
N ALA A 167 1.38 20.75 4.23
CA ALA A 167 1.85 22.13 4.19
C ALA A 167 1.52 22.84 2.86
N VAL A 168 1.67 22.14 1.73
CA VAL A 168 1.29 22.68 0.42
C VAL A 168 -0.22 22.84 0.30
N ALA A 169 -1.00 21.86 0.78
CA ALA A 169 -2.46 21.94 0.78
C ALA A 169 -2.95 23.13 1.63
N GLU A 170 -2.42 23.32 2.83
CA GLU A 170 -2.75 24.45 3.70
C GLU A 170 -2.40 25.80 3.05
N HIS A 171 -1.26 25.88 2.36
CA HIS A 171 -0.87 27.07 1.62
C HIS A 171 -1.82 27.37 0.44
N LEU A 172 -2.26 26.35 -0.29
CA LEU A 172 -3.25 26.48 -1.36
C LEU A 172 -4.62 26.89 -0.83
N TYR A 173 -5.03 26.35 0.32
CA TYR A 173 -6.27 26.71 1.02
C TYR A 173 -6.23 28.19 1.45
N THR A 174 -5.13 28.63 2.07
CA THR A 174 -4.94 30.01 2.53
C THR A 174 -5.01 31.01 1.36
N ARG A 175 -4.55 30.59 0.17
CA ARG A 175 -4.65 31.39 -1.06
C ARG A 175 -5.99 31.29 -1.78
N GLY A 176 -6.90 30.43 -1.31
CA GLY A 176 -8.24 30.24 -1.88
C GLY A 176 -8.28 29.37 -3.15
N TYR A 177 -7.24 28.59 -3.45
CA TYR A 177 -7.24 27.68 -4.60
C TYR A 177 -8.01 26.39 -4.34
N ILE A 178 -7.98 25.90 -3.09
CA ILE A 178 -8.68 24.68 -2.66
C ILE A 178 -9.54 24.96 -1.42
N ARG A 179 -10.44 24.03 -1.11
CA ARG A 179 -11.34 24.08 0.05
C ARG A 179 -10.84 23.21 1.19
#